data_AF-A0A0W0S4V2-F1
#
_entry.id   AF-A0A0W0S4V2-F1
#
_cell.length_a   1.000
_cell.length_b   1.000
_cell.length_c   1.000
_cell.angle_alpha   90.00
_cell.angle_beta   90.00
_cell.angle_gamma   90.00
#
_symmetry.space_group_name_H-M   'P 1'
#
loop_
_entity.id
_entity.type
_entity.pdbx_description
1 polymer ?
#
loop_
_entity_poly.entity_id
_entity_poly.type
_entity_poly.pdbx_seq_one_letter_code
_entity_poly.pdbx_strand_id
1 'polypeptide(L)'
;MNTLLQRILLWLVLFISPYALYAQNEYTQNDAAVCQWVKKILLNTLSVDYNYESSNDSELHKNYTGNAWNALTDFLGNYLEVIKNQQLTLHPTFITEPYIAEKGIALNIHYWRVNEVVSIPELNLTIAFSLIVIEANPLPHGHLLIQSMDMVKKENQ
;
A
#
# COMPACT_ATOMS: atom_id res chain seq x y z
N MET A 1 21.22 -7.34 -55.00
CA MET A 1 20.49 -7.37 -53.71
C MET A 1 19.48 -6.24 -53.76
N ASN A 2 18.20 -6.56 -53.95
CA ASN A 2 17.19 -5.58 -54.38
C ASN A 2 16.85 -4.60 -53.25
N THR A 3 16.85 -3.30 -53.55
CA THR A 3 16.53 -2.20 -52.61
C THR A 3 15.15 -2.33 -51.96
N LEU A 4 14.26 -3.14 -52.55
CA LEU A 4 12.98 -3.57 -51.99
C LEU A 4 13.11 -4.48 -50.75
N LEU A 5 14.06 -5.42 -50.74
CA LEU A 5 14.30 -6.32 -49.61
C LEU A 5 14.86 -5.58 -48.38
N GLN A 6 15.65 -4.53 -48.64
CA GLN A 6 16.26 -3.71 -47.59
C GLN A 6 15.24 -2.80 -46.89
N ARG A 7 14.19 -2.36 -47.61
CA ARG A 7 13.06 -1.60 -47.03
C ARG A 7 12.12 -2.48 -46.20
N ILE A 8 11.94 -3.75 -46.57
CA ILE A 8 11.13 -4.70 -45.80
C ILE A 8 11.83 -5.06 -44.47
N LEU A 9 13.16 -5.15 -44.46
CA LEU A 9 13.93 -5.41 -43.24
C LEU A 9 13.79 -4.28 -42.19
N LEU A 10 13.69 -3.04 -42.64
CA LEU A 10 13.52 -1.86 -41.77
C LEU A 10 12.13 -1.76 -41.13
N TRP A 11 11.10 -2.34 -41.76
CA TRP A 11 9.75 -2.39 -41.19
C TRP A 11 9.57 -3.52 -40.16
N LEU A 12 10.40 -4.56 -40.22
CA LEU A 12 10.34 -5.68 -39.28
C LEU A 12 10.96 -5.35 -37.92
N VAL A 13 11.83 -4.33 -37.84
CA VAL A 13 12.42 -3.83 -36.58
C VAL A 13 11.42 -3.03 -35.73
N LEU A 14 10.32 -2.52 -36.33
CA LEU A 14 9.29 -1.75 -35.62
C LEU A 14 8.17 -2.60 -35.00
N PHE A 15 8.19 -3.93 -35.18
CA PHE A 15 7.23 -4.84 -34.54
C PHE A 15 7.75 -5.50 -33.25
N ILE A 16 9.00 -5.23 -32.85
CA ILE A 16 9.47 -5.54 -31.50
C ILE A 16 9.06 -4.38 -30.60
N SER A 17 7.76 -4.24 -30.41
CA SER A 17 7.22 -3.45 -29.31
C SER A 17 7.82 -4.03 -28.02
N PRO A 18 8.39 -3.21 -27.13
CA PRO A 18 8.58 -3.64 -25.75
C PRO A 18 7.18 -3.64 -25.14
N TYR A 19 6.40 -4.68 -25.42
CA TYR A 19 5.44 -5.12 -24.42
C TYR A 19 6.32 -5.52 -23.26
N ALA A 20 6.49 -4.56 -22.34
CA ALA A 20 7.03 -4.79 -21.03
C ALA A 20 6.33 -6.04 -20.51
N LEU A 21 7.08 -7.13 -20.51
CA LEU A 21 6.78 -8.31 -19.75
C LEU A 21 6.80 -7.84 -18.29
N TYR A 22 5.67 -7.32 -17.82
CA TYR A 22 5.33 -7.31 -16.41
C TYR A 22 5.03 -8.76 -16.03
N ALA A 23 6.08 -9.60 -16.07
CA ALA A 23 6.05 -10.93 -15.53
C ALA A 23 6.07 -10.79 -14.00
N GLN A 24 4.88 -10.78 -13.43
CA GLN A 24 4.46 -11.79 -12.46
C GLN A 24 5.40 -12.03 -11.25
N ASN A 25 4.98 -11.47 -10.10
CA ASN A 25 5.16 -12.01 -8.74
C ASN A 25 6.59 -12.29 -8.26
N GLU A 26 7.34 -11.23 -7.95
CA GLU A 26 8.43 -11.26 -6.96
C GLU A 26 8.21 -10.14 -5.93
N TYR A 27 7.24 -10.33 -5.02
CA TYR A 27 7.10 -9.46 -3.85
C TYR A 27 8.31 -9.56 -2.90
N THR A 28 9.10 -10.63 -3.03
CA THR A 28 10.25 -10.98 -2.19
C THR A 28 11.51 -10.13 -2.42
N GLN A 29 11.60 -9.35 -3.51
CA GLN A 29 12.81 -8.56 -3.82
C GLN A 29 12.54 -7.17 -4.40
N ASN A 30 11.27 -6.74 -4.48
CA ASN A 30 10.91 -5.47 -5.09
C ASN A 30 10.37 -4.49 -4.05
N ASP A 31 11.27 -3.67 -3.51
CA ASP A 31 10.96 -2.58 -2.56
C ASP A 31 9.82 -1.68 -3.07
N ALA A 32 9.79 -1.40 -4.39
CA ALA A 32 8.72 -0.60 -4.98
C ALA A 32 7.37 -1.34 -4.93
N ALA A 33 7.34 -2.66 -5.12
CA ALA A 33 6.11 -3.44 -5.01
C ALA A 33 5.57 -3.45 -3.58
N VAL A 34 6.44 -3.55 -2.57
CA VAL A 34 6.05 -3.45 -1.15
C VAL A 34 5.48 -2.07 -0.86
N CYS A 35 6.14 -0.99 -1.27
CA CYS A 35 5.62 0.37 -1.11
C CYS A 35 4.25 0.58 -1.79
N GLN A 36 4.07 0.08 -3.01
CA GLN A 36 2.79 0.19 -3.72
C GLN A 36 1.69 -0.64 -3.05
N TRP A 37 2.04 -1.80 -2.50
CA TRP A 37 1.10 -2.61 -1.73
C TRP A 37 0.67 -1.87 -0.46
N VAL A 38 1.62 -1.34 0.32
CA VAL A 38 1.31 -0.54 1.52
C VAL A 38 0.41 0.64 1.19
N LYS A 39 0.75 1.40 0.13
CA LYS A 39 -0.05 2.52 -0.36
C LYS A 39 -1.50 2.13 -0.60
N LYS A 40 -1.71 1.03 -1.32
CA LYS A 40 -3.04 0.51 -1.62
C LYS A 40 -3.79 0.11 -0.35
N ILE A 41 -3.12 -0.60 0.57
CA ILE A 41 -3.75 -1.04 1.82
C ILE A 41 -4.16 0.14 2.69
N LEU A 42 -3.29 1.14 2.88
CA LEU A 42 -3.65 2.33 3.65
C LEU A 42 -4.76 3.15 2.97
N LEU A 43 -4.72 3.34 1.65
CA LEU A 43 -5.81 4.00 0.93
C LEU A 43 -7.15 3.30 1.19
N ASN A 44 -7.20 1.98 1.00
CA ASN A 44 -8.42 1.21 1.21
C ASN A 44 -8.92 1.26 2.66
N THR A 45 -7.99 1.30 3.60
CA THR A 45 -8.30 1.29 5.04
C THR A 45 -8.78 2.65 5.54
N LEU A 46 -8.19 3.74 5.05
CA LEU A 46 -8.48 5.10 5.50
C LEU A 46 -9.61 5.77 4.70
N SER A 47 -10.01 5.20 3.56
CA SER A 47 -11.14 5.68 2.75
C SER A 47 -12.46 5.20 3.34
N VAL A 48 -12.82 5.78 4.48
CA VAL A 48 -14.03 5.46 5.26
C VAL A 48 -15.12 6.49 4.97
N ASP A 49 -16.37 6.06 4.86
CA ASP A 49 -17.54 6.94 4.79
C ASP A 49 -18.48 6.79 5.99
N TYR A 50 -19.45 7.68 6.11
CA TYR A 50 -20.39 7.72 7.24
C TYR A 50 -21.33 6.51 7.37
N ASN A 51 -21.48 5.69 6.32
CA ASN A 51 -22.23 4.43 6.35
C ASN A 51 -21.35 3.25 6.78
N TYR A 52 -20.08 3.48 7.11
CA TYR A 52 -19.17 2.44 7.51
C TYR A 52 -19.63 1.68 8.77
N GLU A 53 -19.59 0.36 8.65
CA GLU A 53 -19.90 -0.60 9.71
C GLU A 53 -18.70 -1.51 9.94
N SER A 54 -18.18 -1.55 11.16
CA SER A 54 -16.99 -2.34 11.52
C SER A 54 -17.20 -3.85 11.35
N SER A 55 -18.45 -4.32 11.28
CA SER A 55 -18.77 -5.71 10.94
C SER A 55 -18.31 -6.11 9.54
N ASN A 56 -18.06 -5.14 8.65
CA ASN A 56 -17.69 -5.38 7.26
C ASN A 56 -16.17 -5.35 7.01
N ASP A 57 -15.36 -5.22 8.06
CA ASP A 57 -13.90 -5.06 7.97
C ASP A 57 -13.13 -6.33 7.61
N SER A 58 -13.83 -7.46 7.46
CA SER A 58 -13.19 -8.77 7.25
C SER A 58 -12.20 -8.80 6.08
N GLU A 59 -12.45 -8.04 5.01
CA GLU A 59 -11.53 -7.92 3.87
C GLU A 59 -10.31 -7.04 4.17
N LEU A 60 -10.47 -5.97 4.97
CA LEU A 60 -9.36 -5.12 5.40
C LEU A 60 -8.45 -5.89 6.35
N HIS A 61 -9.05 -6.59 7.33
CA HIS A 61 -8.36 -7.33 8.38
C HIS A 61 -7.38 -8.38 7.83
N LYS A 62 -7.63 -8.96 6.65
CA LYS A 62 -6.73 -9.93 5.99
C LYS A 62 -5.32 -9.39 5.69
N ASN A 63 -5.14 -8.07 5.68
CA ASN A 63 -3.85 -7.43 5.38
C ASN A 63 -3.06 -7.07 6.64
N TYR A 64 -3.62 -7.33 7.82
CA TYR A 64 -3.04 -6.95 9.11
C TYR A 64 -2.91 -8.18 10.01
N THR A 65 -1.89 -8.19 10.85
CA THR A 65 -1.95 -9.03 12.05
C THR A 65 -2.88 -8.40 13.08
N GLY A 66 -3.33 -9.17 14.07
CA GLY A 66 -4.21 -8.65 15.13
C GLY A 66 -3.60 -7.46 15.88
N ASN A 67 -2.28 -7.45 16.11
CA ASN A 67 -1.61 -6.33 16.78
C ASN A 67 -1.68 -5.04 15.96
N ALA A 68 -1.38 -5.15 14.66
CA ALA A 68 -1.45 -4.01 13.74
C ALA A 68 -2.87 -3.48 13.58
N TRP A 69 -3.86 -4.39 13.46
CA TRP A 69 -5.25 -4.00 13.35
C TRP A 69 -5.75 -3.28 14.60
N ASN A 70 -5.45 -3.81 15.79
CA ASN A 70 -5.86 -3.17 17.04
C ASN A 70 -5.26 -1.77 17.19
N ALA A 71 -3.97 -1.59 16.88
CA ALA A 71 -3.32 -0.27 16.92
C ALA A 71 -4.03 0.73 15.99
N LEU A 72 -4.37 0.29 14.77
CA LEU A 72 -5.10 1.08 13.79
C LEU A 72 -6.52 1.43 14.27
N THR A 73 -7.28 0.45 14.77
CA THR A 73 -8.66 0.69 15.24
C THR A 73 -8.70 1.57 16.48
N ASP A 74 -7.74 1.44 17.39
CA ASP A 74 -7.64 2.30 18.57
C ASP A 74 -7.32 3.74 18.15
N PHE A 75 -6.50 3.91 17.12
CA PHE A 75 -6.18 5.21 16.56
C PHE A 75 -7.39 5.84 15.85
N LEU A 76 -8.02 5.12 14.91
CA LEU A 76 -9.13 5.61 14.09
C LEU A 76 -10.46 5.67 14.84
N GLY A 77 -10.65 4.86 15.87
CA GLY A 77 -11.90 4.75 16.63
C GLY A 77 -12.36 6.09 17.20
N ASN A 78 -11.42 6.97 17.56
CA ASN A 78 -11.69 8.33 18.04
C ASN A 78 -12.34 9.24 16.97
N TYR A 79 -12.23 8.89 15.70
CA TYR A 79 -12.74 9.68 14.58
C TYR A 79 -14.03 9.09 13.99
N LEU A 80 -14.36 7.82 14.25
CA LEU A 80 -15.55 7.17 13.70
C LEU A 80 -16.85 7.90 14.09
N GLU A 81 -16.94 8.38 15.33
CA GLU A 81 -18.09 9.17 15.77
C GLU A 81 -18.19 10.51 15.02
N VAL A 82 -17.06 11.18 14.80
CA VAL A 82 -17.01 12.44 14.02
C VAL A 82 -17.45 12.20 12.58
N ILE A 83 -16.94 11.14 11.94
CA ILE A 83 -17.28 10.76 10.56
C ILE A 83 -18.78 10.53 10.42
N LYS A 84 -19.40 9.81 11.38
CA LYS A 84 -20.84 9.51 11.37
C LYS A 84 -21.68 10.76 11.64
N ASN A 85 -21.34 11.51 12.68
CA ASN A 85 -22.13 12.68 13.10
C ASN A 85 -22.09 13.80 12.06
N GLN A 86 -20.97 13.97 11.37
CA GLN A 86 -20.78 15.00 10.34
C GLN A 86 -21.01 14.48 8.92
N GLN A 87 -21.42 13.22 8.75
CA GLN A 87 -21.66 12.58 7.45
C GLN A 87 -20.47 12.69 6.49
N LEU A 88 -19.26 12.49 7.00
CA LEU A 88 -18.04 12.64 6.22
C LEU A 88 -17.79 11.41 5.32
N THR A 89 -17.14 11.67 4.20
CA THR A 89 -16.49 10.66 3.36
C THR A 89 -15.03 11.04 3.26
N LEU A 90 -14.15 10.20 3.79
CA LEU A 90 -12.72 10.48 3.88
C LEU A 90 -12.03 10.21 2.55
N HIS A 91 -11.19 11.15 2.13
CA HIS A 91 -10.35 11.00 0.94
C HIS A 91 -8.88 11.11 1.34
N PRO A 92 -8.28 10.02 1.88
CA PRO A 92 -6.88 10.03 2.29
C PRO A 92 -5.97 10.31 1.08
N THR A 93 -4.97 11.17 1.29
CA THR A 93 -3.99 11.57 0.26
C THR A 93 -2.58 11.44 0.82
N PHE A 94 -1.65 11.02 -0.04
CA PHE A 94 -0.27 10.80 0.38
C PHE A 94 0.48 12.11 0.19
N ILE A 95 1.04 12.65 1.27
CA ILE A 95 1.90 13.85 1.21
C ILE A 95 3.23 13.48 0.58
N THR A 96 3.73 12.28 0.92
CA THR A 96 4.96 11.70 0.38
C THR A 96 4.69 10.27 -0.05
N GLU A 97 5.31 9.83 -1.14
CA GLU A 97 5.27 8.43 -1.54
C GLU A 97 5.92 7.53 -0.47
N PRO A 98 5.38 6.33 -0.23
CA PRO A 98 5.96 5.42 0.76
C PRO A 98 7.37 4.98 0.35
N TYR A 99 8.26 4.87 1.32
CA TYR A 99 9.63 4.43 1.10
C TYR A 99 10.07 3.42 2.16
N ILE A 100 11.00 2.54 1.77
CA ILE A 100 11.62 1.57 2.67
C ILE A 100 12.68 2.29 3.51
N ALA A 101 12.42 2.42 4.80
CA ALA A 101 13.36 2.98 5.77
C ALA A 101 14.39 1.94 6.24
N GLU A 102 13.97 0.67 6.33
CA GLU A 102 14.79 -0.45 6.76
C GLU A 102 14.22 -1.75 6.17
N LYS A 103 15.05 -2.76 5.93
CA LYS A 103 14.60 -4.10 5.58
C LYS A 103 15.60 -5.15 6.02
N GLY A 104 15.14 -6.38 6.20
CA GLY A 104 16.00 -7.47 6.60
C GLY A 104 15.28 -8.80 6.72
N ILE A 105 15.93 -9.74 7.39
CA ILE A 105 15.38 -11.07 7.69
C ILE A 105 15.45 -11.27 9.20
N ALA A 106 14.32 -11.61 9.80
CA ALA A 106 14.24 -11.95 11.22
C ALA A 106 13.45 -13.26 11.36
N LEU A 107 13.96 -14.22 12.13
CA LEU A 107 13.32 -15.54 12.29
C LEU A 107 12.97 -16.22 10.95
N ASN A 108 13.83 -16.06 9.94
CA ASN A 108 13.63 -16.56 8.58
C ASN A 108 12.41 -15.97 7.83
N ILE A 109 11.96 -14.78 8.24
CA ILE A 109 10.88 -14.01 7.59
C ILE A 109 11.48 -12.70 7.09
N HIS A 110 11.26 -12.36 5.82
CA HIS A 110 11.61 -11.04 5.29
C HIS A 110 10.69 -9.98 5.89
N TYR A 111 11.28 -8.84 6.25
CA TYR A 111 10.53 -7.69 6.72
C TYR A 111 11.00 -6.41 6.05
N TRP A 112 10.09 -5.45 6.00
CA TRP A 112 10.33 -4.08 5.56
C TRP A 112 9.72 -3.11 6.56
N ARG A 113 10.48 -2.11 6.98
CA ARG A 113 9.97 -0.91 7.62
C ARG A 113 9.62 0.11 6.54
N VAL A 114 8.34 0.40 6.38
CA VAL A 114 7.83 1.37 5.41
C VAL A 114 7.41 2.62 6.15
N ASN A 115 7.93 3.77 5.73
CA ASN A 115 7.55 5.06 6.29
C ASN A 115 6.77 5.87 5.25
N GLU A 116 5.75 6.58 5.70
CA GLU A 116 4.91 7.41 4.86
C GLU A 116 4.12 8.45 5.66
N VAL A 117 3.55 9.42 4.95
CA VAL A 117 2.73 10.47 5.55
C VAL A 117 1.44 10.62 4.75
N VAL A 118 0.31 10.46 5.43
CA VAL A 118 -1.04 10.55 4.87
C VAL A 118 -1.76 11.76 5.46
N SER A 119 -2.42 12.53 4.61
CA SER A 119 -3.36 13.58 4.99
C SER A 119 -4.79 13.07 4.81
N ILE A 120 -5.65 13.37 5.78
CA ILE A 120 -7.10 13.18 5.71
C ILE A 120 -7.72 14.57 5.85
N PRO A 121 -7.97 15.26 4.71
CA PRO A 121 -8.41 16.65 4.71
C PRO A 121 -9.71 16.88 5.48
N GLU A 122 -10.67 15.95 5.37
CA GLU A 122 -11.99 16.06 6.00
C GLU A 122 -11.92 16.04 7.54
N LEU A 123 -10.87 15.43 8.09
CA LEU A 123 -10.59 15.40 9.54
C LEU A 123 -9.53 16.43 9.96
N ASN A 124 -9.03 17.23 9.00
CA ASN A 124 -7.94 18.16 9.23
C ASN A 124 -6.71 17.49 9.89
N LEU A 125 -6.45 16.25 9.49
CA LEU A 125 -5.54 15.34 10.15
C LEU A 125 -4.40 14.96 9.22
N THR A 126 -3.18 14.99 9.74
CA THR A 126 -2.01 14.40 9.08
C THR A 126 -1.42 13.32 9.98
N ILE A 127 -1.14 12.16 9.39
CA ILE A 127 -0.67 10.96 10.09
C ILE A 127 0.66 10.56 9.46
N ALA A 128 1.70 10.50 10.28
CA ALA A 128 2.96 9.87 9.90
C ALA A 128 2.93 8.41 10.37
N PHE A 129 3.13 7.49 9.44
CA PHE A 129 3.18 6.05 9.70
C PHE A 129 4.61 5.52 9.64
N SER A 130 4.91 4.56 10.52
CA SER A 130 6.04 3.64 10.38
C SER A 130 5.51 2.22 10.51
N LEU A 131 5.45 1.47 9.42
CA LEU A 131 4.85 0.14 9.35
C LEU A 131 5.92 -0.92 9.25
N ILE A 132 5.79 -2.01 10.00
CA ILE A 132 6.53 -3.25 9.76
C ILE A 132 5.67 -4.17 8.91
N VAL A 133 6.14 -4.47 7.70
CA VAL A 133 5.54 -5.38 6.75
C VAL A 133 6.33 -6.67 6.73
N ILE A 134 5.64 -7.83 6.72
CA ILE A 134 6.26 -9.16 6.68
C ILE A 134 5.66 -10.02 5.57
N GLU A 135 6.39 -11.08 5.20
CA GLU A 135 5.85 -12.16 4.37
C GLU A 135 5.19 -13.23 5.22
N ALA A 136 3.89 -13.46 5.02
CA ALA A 136 3.15 -14.45 5.80
C ALA A 136 3.34 -15.89 5.30
N ASN A 137 3.85 -16.09 4.09
CA ASN A 137 4.18 -17.39 3.51
C ASN A 137 5.26 -17.25 2.42
N PRO A 138 6.53 -17.65 2.62
CA PRO A 138 7.60 -17.47 1.64
C PRO A 138 7.55 -18.43 0.42
N LEU A 139 6.37 -18.97 0.11
CA LEU A 139 6.08 -19.83 -1.05
C LEU A 139 5.63 -18.96 -2.25
N PRO A 140 5.59 -19.48 -3.50
CA PRO A 140 5.35 -18.68 -4.72
C PRO A 140 4.02 -17.88 -4.80
N HIS A 141 3.18 -17.94 -3.75
CA HIS A 141 1.94 -17.17 -3.58
C HIS A 141 1.86 -16.48 -2.20
N GLY A 142 3.01 -16.16 -1.61
CA GLY A 142 3.08 -15.42 -0.35
C GLY A 142 2.28 -14.12 -0.40
N HIS A 143 1.59 -13.82 0.70
CA HIS A 143 0.92 -12.53 0.89
C HIS A 143 1.70 -11.71 1.92
N LEU A 144 1.71 -10.40 1.71
CA LEU A 144 2.26 -9.44 2.65
C LEU A 144 1.24 -9.20 3.77
N LEU A 145 1.75 -8.94 4.97
CA LEU A 145 0.96 -8.50 6.13
C LEU A 145 1.63 -7.31 6.79
N ILE A 146 0.83 -6.35 7.23
CA ILE A 146 1.27 -5.35 8.19
C ILE A 146 1.30 -6.03 9.57
N GLN A 147 2.50 -6.24 10.09
CA GLN A 147 2.75 -6.90 11.36
C GLN A 147 2.60 -5.96 12.55
N SER A 148 3.07 -4.72 12.41
CA SER A 148 2.90 -3.68 13.41
C SER A 148 2.99 -2.31 12.75
N MET A 149 2.53 -1.27 13.44
CA MET A 149 2.64 0.09 12.97
C MET A 149 2.74 1.06 14.15
N ASP A 150 3.51 2.11 13.96
CA ASP A 150 3.50 3.30 14.80
C ASP A 150 2.84 4.45 14.02
N MET A 151 2.03 5.25 14.71
CA MET A 151 1.32 6.39 14.13
C MET A 151 1.52 7.63 14.98
N VAL A 152 1.91 8.73 14.33
CA VAL A 152 1.99 10.05 14.96
C VAL A 152 1.05 11.00 14.24
N LYS A 153 0.10 11.57 14.98
CA LYS A 153 -0.85 12.55 14.44
C LYS A 153 -0.37 13.99 14.59
N LYS A 154 -0.73 14.81 13.62
CA LYS A 154 -0.70 16.26 13.68
C LYS A 154 -2.06 16.79 13.22
N GLU A 155 -2.71 17.55 14.09
CA GLU A 155 -3.89 18.32 13.73
C GLU A 155 -3.40 19.58 13.02
N ASN A 156 -3.87 19.80 11.80
CA ASN A 156 -3.53 21.00 11.06
C ASN A 156 -4.39 22.15 11.64
N GLN A 157 -3.79 23.27 12.01
CA GLN A 157 -4.52 24.41 12.57
C GLN A 157 -5.09 25.30 11.46
#